data_AF-A0A8H7FLZ6-F1
#
_entry.id   AF-A0A8H7FLZ6-F1
#
_cell.length_a   1.000
_cell.length_b   1.000
_cell.length_c   1.000
_cell.angle_alpha   90.00
_cell.angle_beta   90.00
_cell.angle_gamma   90.00
#
_symmetry.space_group_name_H-M   'P 1'
#
loop_
_entity.id
_entity.type
_entity.pdbx_description
1 polymer ?
#
loop_
_entity_poly.entity_id
_entity_poly.type
_entity_poly.pdbx_seq_one_letter_code
_entity_poly.pdbx_strand_id
1 'polypeptide(L)'
;MDILQDLQENLCVDISRIYASGKSNGGGFTNLLACNSTSAAVFAAFAPVSAALYSETTPLAGCKPGRIIPIINFHGLSDDIIPFDGRSADVWTGDKRYALPNITEYREAWARRNACNSSETGGDVVTIFSTITHPHKDTNLRVADCSPADIHSVMQGFTIVGLGHSWPTTTGVDGGTTSFNATSAEIVPFFDQHWLEHV
;
A
#
# COMPACT_ATOMS: atom_id res chain seq x y z
N MET A 1 -8.14 13.50 -14.42
CA MET A 1 -8.64 13.59 -13.03
C MET A 1 -10.11 13.99 -13.03
N ASP A 2 -10.82 13.64 -14.11
CA ASP A 2 -12.01 14.40 -14.52
C ASP A 2 -13.20 14.02 -13.65
N ILE A 3 -13.27 12.75 -13.22
CA ILE A 3 -14.25 12.28 -12.23
C ILE A 3 -14.07 13.02 -10.90
N LEU A 4 -12.83 13.24 -10.45
CA LEU A 4 -12.61 13.91 -9.18
C LEU A 4 -13.02 15.38 -9.25
N GLN A 5 -12.69 16.03 -10.37
CA GLN A 5 -13.13 17.39 -10.65
C GLN A 5 -14.66 17.49 -10.67
N ASP A 6 -15.33 16.60 -11.40
CA ASP A 6 -16.79 16.55 -11.45
C ASP A 6 -17.40 16.34 -10.05
N LEU A 7 -16.84 15.46 -9.23
CA LEU A 7 -17.30 15.27 -7.85
C LEU A 7 -17.09 16.52 -6.98
N GLN A 8 -15.98 17.23 -7.13
CA GLN A 8 -15.71 18.47 -6.39
C GLN A 8 -16.62 19.62 -6.83
N GLU A 9 -17.00 19.67 -8.10
CA GLU A 9 -17.91 20.67 -8.65
C GLU A 9 -19.37 20.40 -8.21
N ASN A 10 -19.74 19.13 -8.00
CA ASN A 10 -21.13 18.74 -7.75
C ASN A 10 -21.44 18.31 -6.30
N LEU A 11 -20.43 18.05 -5.45
CA LEU A 11 -20.60 17.61 -4.07
C LEU A 11 -19.71 18.39 -3.10
N CYS A 12 -20.05 18.37 -1.81
CA CYS A 12 -19.20 18.90 -0.76
C CYS A 12 -18.07 17.92 -0.43
N VAL A 13 -16.98 18.00 -1.19
CA VAL A 13 -15.77 17.18 -0.99
C VAL A 13 -14.73 17.97 -0.19
N ASP A 14 -14.25 17.40 0.91
CA ASP A 14 -13.05 17.91 1.59
C ASP A 14 -11.81 17.55 0.77
N ILE A 15 -11.28 18.52 0.05
CA ILE A 15 -10.13 18.33 -0.83
C ILE A 15 -8.81 18.08 -0.07
N SER A 16 -8.79 18.26 1.25
CA SER A 16 -7.65 17.85 2.07
C SER A 16 -7.67 16.35 2.40
N ARG A 17 -8.80 15.67 2.16
CA ARG A 17 -9.06 14.28 2.59
C ARG A 17 -9.56 13.41 1.44
N ILE A 18 -8.79 13.38 0.37
CA ILE A 18 -9.05 12.51 -0.78
C ILE A 18 -8.11 11.30 -0.67
N TYR A 19 -8.65 10.09 -0.77
CA TYR A 19 -7.88 8.85 -0.57
C TYR A 19 -8.07 7.89 -1.74
N ALA A 20 -7.10 6.99 -1.93
CA ALA A 20 -7.18 5.96 -2.97
C ALA A 20 -6.97 4.57 -2.39
N SER A 21 -7.82 3.63 -2.77
CA SER A 21 -7.70 2.22 -2.42
C SER A 21 -8.23 1.36 -3.55
N GLY A 22 -7.71 0.14 -3.66
CA GLY A 22 -8.12 -0.79 -4.69
C GLY A 22 -7.51 -2.16 -4.51
N LYS A 23 -8.18 -3.16 -5.08
CA LYS A 23 -7.78 -4.58 -5.05
C LYS A 23 -7.12 -4.98 -6.37
N SER A 24 -6.14 -5.89 -6.36
CA SER A 24 -5.61 -6.50 -7.59
C SER A 24 -5.04 -5.44 -8.54
N ASN A 25 -5.49 -5.39 -9.78
CA ASN A 25 -5.17 -4.31 -10.72
C ASN A 25 -5.56 -2.91 -10.19
N GLY A 26 -6.65 -2.80 -9.43
CA GLY A 26 -7.02 -1.55 -8.75
C GLY A 26 -6.04 -1.18 -7.64
N GLY A 27 -5.40 -2.17 -7.01
CA GLY A 27 -4.31 -1.96 -6.04
C GLY A 27 -3.03 -1.51 -6.74
N GLY A 28 -2.72 -2.09 -7.89
CA GLY A 28 -1.63 -1.62 -8.77
C GLY A 28 -1.87 -0.18 -9.24
N PHE A 29 -3.09 0.15 -9.66
CA PHE A 29 -3.48 1.51 -10.03
C PHE A 29 -3.41 2.48 -8.84
N THR A 30 -3.83 2.06 -7.65
CA THR A 30 -3.66 2.84 -6.41
C THR A 30 -2.19 3.16 -6.17
N ASN A 31 -1.29 2.18 -6.38
CA ASN A 31 0.14 2.41 -6.27
C ASN A 31 0.69 3.35 -7.36
N LEU A 32 0.19 3.27 -8.58
CA LEU A 32 0.54 4.18 -9.66
C LEU A 32 0.16 5.62 -9.31
N LEU A 33 -1.03 5.84 -8.74
CA LEU A 33 -1.48 7.15 -8.26
C LEU A 33 -0.57 7.67 -7.13
N ALA A 34 -0.18 6.80 -6.20
CA ALA A 34 0.76 7.12 -5.14
C ALA A 34 2.14 7.53 -5.68
N CYS A 35 2.52 7.01 -6.85
CA CYS A 35 3.86 7.11 -7.38
C CYS A 35 4.09 8.31 -8.31
N ASN A 36 3.04 8.80 -8.95
CA ASN A 36 3.06 9.93 -9.85
C ASN A 36 2.88 11.24 -9.08
N SER A 37 3.74 12.24 -9.30
CA SER A 37 3.72 13.50 -8.57
C SER A 37 2.41 14.27 -8.67
N THR A 38 1.76 14.24 -9.84
CA THR A 38 0.51 14.99 -10.06
C THR A 38 -0.64 14.38 -9.28
N SER A 39 -0.78 13.05 -9.28
CA SER A 39 -1.81 12.38 -8.48
C SER A 39 -1.46 12.35 -7.00
N ALA A 40 -0.19 12.17 -6.64
CA ALA A 40 0.27 12.20 -5.26
C ALA A 40 0.00 13.55 -4.55
N ALA A 41 -0.01 14.66 -5.30
CA ALA A 41 -0.40 15.96 -4.77
C ALA A 41 -1.90 16.11 -4.49
N VAL A 42 -2.73 15.17 -4.95
CA VAL A 42 -4.20 15.20 -4.83
C VAL A 42 -4.70 14.28 -3.71
N PHE A 43 -4.06 13.12 -3.52
CA PHE A 43 -4.48 12.13 -2.54
C PHE A 43 -3.63 12.22 -1.26
N ALA A 44 -4.29 12.24 -0.11
CA ALA A 44 -3.66 12.33 1.20
C ALA A 44 -3.03 11.01 1.68
N ALA A 45 -3.62 9.86 1.32
CA ALA A 45 -3.14 8.54 1.71
C ALA A 45 -3.66 7.43 0.79
N PHE A 46 -2.98 6.27 0.82
CA PHE A 46 -3.19 5.17 -0.12
C PHE A 46 -3.31 3.81 0.58
N ALA A 47 -4.24 2.97 0.12
CA ALA A 47 -4.43 1.63 0.64
C ALA A 47 -4.51 0.56 -0.48
N PRO A 48 -3.38 0.14 -1.08
CA PRO A 48 -3.37 -0.94 -2.06
C PRO A 48 -3.56 -2.31 -1.40
N VAL A 49 -4.49 -3.12 -1.93
CA VAL A 49 -4.85 -4.46 -1.41
C VAL A 49 -4.58 -5.53 -2.48
N SER A 50 -3.85 -6.59 -2.14
CA SER A 50 -3.48 -7.67 -3.07
C SER A 50 -3.00 -7.13 -4.43
N ALA A 51 -2.13 -6.12 -4.41
CA ALA A 51 -1.92 -5.24 -5.55
C ALA A 51 -1.10 -5.91 -6.67
N ALA A 52 -1.58 -5.81 -7.92
CA ALA A 52 -0.85 -6.23 -9.10
C ALA A 52 0.21 -5.17 -9.47
N LEU A 53 1.42 -5.36 -8.94
CA LEU A 53 2.51 -4.40 -8.98
C LEU A 53 3.47 -4.69 -10.15
N TYR A 54 3.08 -4.35 -11.38
CA TYR A 54 3.92 -4.57 -12.56
C TYR A 54 5.07 -3.55 -12.62
N SER A 55 6.20 -3.93 -13.23
CA SER A 55 7.48 -3.20 -13.17
C SER A 55 7.35 -1.67 -13.29
N GLU A 56 6.64 -1.17 -14.29
CA GLU A 56 6.46 0.27 -14.58
C GLU A 56 5.57 1.02 -13.58
N THR A 57 4.91 0.30 -12.67
CA THR A 57 3.92 0.85 -11.75
C THR A 57 4.36 0.82 -10.29
N THR A 58 5.60 0.40 -10.00
CA THR A 58 6.09 0.15 -8.63
C THR A 58 7.07 1.21 -8.12
N PRO A 59 7.23 1.37 -6.78
CA PRO A 59 8.31 2.18 -6.19
C PRO A 59 9.71 1.70 -6.57
N LEU A 60 9.87 0.48 -7.07
CA LEU A 60 11.16 -0.11 -7.46
C LEU A 60 11.66 0.41 -8.82
N ALA A 61 10.80 1.09 -9.61
CA ALA A 61 11.14 1.58 -10.95
C ALA A 61 10.83 3.07 -11.13
N GLY A 62 11.72 3.96 -10.66
CA GLY A 62 11.68 5.38 -11.06
C GLY A 62 10.56 6.23 -10.46
N CYS A 63 9.94 5.76 -9.37
CA CYS A 63 8.86 6.44 -8.68
C CYS A 63 9.23 7.80 -8.08
N LYS A 64 8.40 8.82 -8.30
CA LYS A 64 8.67 10.24 -7.94
C LYS A 64 7.39 10.96 -7.49
N PRO A 65 6.86 10.67 -6.28
CA PRO A 65 5.67 11.34 -5.76
C PRO A 65 5.86 12.83 -5.46
N GLY A 66 7.09 13.29 -5.26
CA GLY A 66 7.39 14.69 -4.91
C GLY A 66 7.05 15.08 -3.47
N ARG A 67 6.53 14.14 -2.65
CA ARG A 67 6.25 14.29 -1.22
C ARG A 67 6.32 12.94 -0.50
N ILE A 68 6.20 12.98 0.82
CA ILE A 68 5.97 11.81 1.68
C ILE A 68 4.56 11.25 1.44
N ILE A 69 4.43 9.93 1.42
CA ILE A 69 3.20 9.22 1.04
C ILE A 69 2.77 8.23 2.12
N PRO A 70 1.75 8.54 2.93
CA PRO A 70 1.18 7.58 3.86
C PRO A 70 0.58 6.40 3.09
N ILE A 71 1.05 5.18 3.39
CA ILE A 71 0.57 3.97 2.72
C ILE A 71 0.34 2.80 3.67
N ILE A 72 -0.81 2.14 3.52
CA ILE A 72 -1.19 0.91 4.23
C ILE A 72 -1.47 -0.20 3.22
N ASN A 73 -0.69 -1.27 3.24
CA ASN A 73 -0.81 -2.38 2.29
C ASN A 73 -1.34 -3.65 2.97
N PHE A 74 -2.22 -4.37 2.29
CA PHE A 74 -2.74 -5.68 2.72
C PHE A 74 -2.43 -6.74 1.67
N HIS A 75 -1.92 -7.91 2.10
CA HIS A 75 -1.63 -9.02 1.20
C HIS A 75 -1.77 -10.36 1.89
N GLY A 76 -2.37 -11.33 1.20
CA GLY A 76 -2.53 -12.70 1.69
C GLY A 76 -1.31 -13.57 1.37
N LEU A 77 -0.91 -14.45 2.29
CA LEU A 77 0.18 -15.42 2.05
C LEU A 77 -0.22 -16.57 1.12
N SER A 78 -1.53 -16.78 0.90
CA SER A 78 -2.05 -17.81 0.02
C SER A 78 -2.55 -17.24 -1.31
N ASP A 79 -2.20 -15.99 -1.64
CA ASP A 79 -2.54 -15.35 -2.91
C ASP A 79 -1.76 -16.03 -4.05
N ASP A 80 -2.46 -16.77 -4.90
CA ASP A 80 -1.89 -17.53 -6.03
C ASP A 80 -1.93 -16.75 -7.36
N ILE A 81 -2.66 -15.63 -7.40
CA ILE A 81 -2.74 -14.74 -8.56
C ILE A 81 -1.60 -13.73 -8.53
N ILE A 82 -1.41 -13.09 -7.36
CA ILE A 82 -0.33 -12.15 -7.07
C ILE A 82 0.46 -12.72 -5.88
N PRO A 83 1.42 -13.65 -6.10
CA PRO A 83 2.16 -14.29 -5.03
C PRO A 83 2.87 -13.30 -4.11
N PHE A 84 2.80 -13.53 -2.81
CA PHE A 84 3.45 -12.69 -1.81
C PHE A 84 4.97 -12.59 -2.05
N ASP A 85 5.60 -13.70 -2.42
CA ASP A 85 7.03 -13.76 -2.69
C ASP A 85 7.42 -13.23 -4.10
N GLY A 86 6.43 -12.81 -4.88
CA GLY A 86 6.61 -12.33 -6.25
C GLY A 86 6.73 -13.47 -7.28
N ARG A 87 6.94 -13.08 -8.54
CA ARG A 87 7.21 -13.98 -9.66
C ARG A 87 7.95 -13.26 -10.77
N SER A 88 8.80 -13.96 -11.51
CA SER A 88 9.64 -13.36 -12.56
C SER A 88 8.94 -13.18 -13.92
N ALA A 89 7.78 -13.80 -14.12
CA ALA A 89 6.96 -13.69 -15.32
C ALA A 89 5.52 -14.16 -15.05
N ASP A 90 4.62 -13.89 -15.99
CA ASP A 90 3.28 -14.49 -15.97
C ASP A 90 3.34 -16.03 -15.99
N VAL A 91 2.50 -16.67 -15.17
CA VAL A 91 2.51 -18.13 -15.00
C VAL A 91 1.96 -18.89 -16.21
N TRP A 92 1.12 -18.26 -17.04
CA TRP A 92 0.49 -18.90 -18.20
C TRP A 92 1.23 -18.61 -19.49
N THR A 93 1.69 -17.37 -19.66
CA THR A 93 2.28 -16.88 -20.91
C THR A 93 3.80 -16.78 -20.88
N GLY A 94 4.43 -16.80 -19.70
CA GLY A 94 5.86 -16.55 -19.54
C GLY A 94 6.27 -15.11 -19.84
N ASP A 95 5.31 -14.19 -19.97
CA ASP A 95 5.57 -12.78 -20.27
C ASP A 95 6.13 -12.05 -19.05
N LYS A 96 7.35 -11.53 -19.18
CA LYS A 96 8.07 -10.81 -18.12
C LYS A 96 7.47 -9.46 -17.78
N ARG A 97 6.60 -8.89 -18.63
CA ARG A 97 5.88 -7.64 -18.34
C ARG A 97 4.95 -7.76 -17.14
N TYR A 98 4.51 -8.98 -16.83
CA TYR A 98 3.70 -9.30 -15.65
C TYR A 98 4.51 -9.93 -14.51
N ALA A 99 5.83 -9.67 -14.48
CA ALA A 99 6.64 -9.91 -13.29
C ALA A 99 6.07 -9.11 -12.12
N LEU A 100 6.09 -9.72 -10.94
CA LEU A 100 5.58 -9.15 -9.70
C LEU A 100 6.71 -9.15 -8.68
N PRO A 101 6.93 -8.05 -7.96
CA PRO A 101 7.97 -7.98 -6.93
C PRO A 101 7.57 -8.82 -5.72
N ASN A 102 8.55 -9.12 -4.88
CA ASN A 102 8.28 -9.59 -3.53
C ASN A 102 7.57 -8.47 -2.74
N ILE A 103 6.49 -8.81 -2.05
CA ILE A 103 5.68 -7.82 -1.33
C ILE A 103 6.46 -7.21 -0.15
N THR A 104 7.34 -7.95 0.52
CA THR A 104 8.23 -7.38 1.54
C THR A 104 9.15 -6.32 0.94
N GLU A 105 9.81 -6.60 -0.19
CA GLU A 105 10.68 -5.63 -0.87
C GLU A 105 9.92 -4.37 -1.32
N TYR A 106 8.70 -4.56 -1.86
CA TYR A 106 7.80 -3.46 -2.21
C TYR A 106 7.50 -2.54 -1.02
N ARG A 107 7.19 -3.12 0.15
CA ARG A 107 6.90 -2.37 1.37
C ARG A 107 8.13 -1.64 1.89
N GLU A 108 9.29 -2.28 1.86
CA GLU A 108 10.56 -1.64 2.23
C GLU A 108 10.90 -0.46 1.32
N ALA A 109 10.67 -0.59 0.01
CA ALA A 109 10.89 0.49 -0.94
C ALA A 109 10.02 1.72 -0.63
N TRP A 110 8.76 1.52 -0.23
CA TRP A 110 7.90 2.61 0.23
C TRP A 110 8.37 3.23 1.54
N ALA A 111 8.73 2.42 2.52
CA ALA A 111 9.25 2.92 3.79
C ALA A 111 10.50 3.79 3.57
N ARG A 112 11.47 3.34 2.74
CA ARG A 112 12.66 4.15 2.39
C ARG A 112 12.29 5.48 1.71
N ARG A 113 11.25 5.48 0.87
CA ARG A 113 10.75 6.71 0.21
C ARG A 113 10.09 7.67 1.20
N ASN A 114 9.49 7.14 2.25
CA ASN A 114 9.00 7.91 3.38
C ASN A 114 10.12 8.24 4.37
N ALA A 115 11.38 8.37 3.93
CA ALA A 115 12.50 8.75 4.78
C ALA A 115 12.86 7.77 5.92
N CYS A 116 12.40 6.51 5.91
CA CYS A 116 13.00 5.47 6.75
C CYS A 116 14.40 5.14 6.21
N ASN A 117 15.42 5.82 6.74
CA ASN A 117 16.81 5.52 6.41
C ASN A 117 17.20 4.17 7.03
N SER A 118 17.73 3.24 6.23
CA SER A 118 18.60 2.20 6.78
C SER A 118 19.92 2.88 7.17
N SER A 119 20.13 3.17 8.45
CA SER A 119 21.43 3.66 8.87
C SER A 119 22.43 2.50 8.77
N GLU A 120 23.30 2.51 7.75
CA GLU A 120 24.52 1.68 7.74
C GLU A 120 25.60 2.34 8.61
N THR A 121 25.29 2.64 9.86
CA THR A 121 26.33 3.03 10.83
C THR A 121 26.67 1.82 11.69
N GLY A 122 27.61 1.00 11.21
CA GLY A 122 28.30 0.02 12.07
C GLY A 122 28.02 -1.47 11.83
N GLY A 123 27.54 -1.88 10.65
CA GLY A 123 27.47 -3.31 10.29
C GLY A 123 26.26 -4.08 10.84
N ASP A 124 25.38 -3.40 11.59
CA ASP A 124 24.08 -3.95 11.98
C ASP A 124 22.99 -3.51 11.00
N VAL A 125 22.22 -4.48 10.48
CA VAL A 125 21.08 -4.25 9.60
C VAL A 125 19.97 -3.59 10.43
N VAL A 126 19.85 -2.25 10.33
CA VAL A 126 18.69 -1.54 10.89
C VAL A 126 17.44 -2.04 10.18
N THR A 127 16.57 -2.72 10.94
CA THR A 127 15.30 -3.25 10.44
C THR A 127 14.36 -2.07 10.18
N ILE A 128 14.01 -1.84 8.91
CA ILE A 128 13.12 -0.74 8.49
C ILE A 128 11.76 -0.79 9.21
N PHE A 129 11.28 -1.99 9.50
CA PHE A 129 10.09 -2.22 10.28
C PHE A 129 10.47 -2.33 11.75
N SER A 130 10.08 -1.33 12.54
CA SER A 130 10.41 -1.24 13.96
C SER A 130 9.46 -2.05 14.84
N THR A 131 8.26 -2.36 14.35
CA THR A 131 7.21 -3.03 15.14
C THR A 131 6.52 -4.12 14.31
N ILE A 132 6.40 -5.32 14.91
CA ILE A 132 5.52 -6.40 14.43
C ILE A 132 4.43 -6.61 15.48
N THR A 133 3.17 -6.39 15.09
CA THR A 133 2.01 -6.67 15.93
C THR A 133 1.05 -7.64 15.25
N HIS A 134 0.09 -8.18 16.01
CA HIS A 134 -0.92 -9.10 15.52
C HIS A 134 -2.30 -8.57 15.94
N PRO A 135 -2.74 -7.42 15.40
CA PRO A 135 -3.97 -6.75 15.86
C PRO A 135 -5.22 -7.60 15.59
N HIS A 136 -5.16 -8.48 14.58
CA HIS A 136 -6.21 -9.45 14.26
C HIS A 136 -5.66 -10.87 14.21
N LYS A 137 -6.55 -11.85 14.39
CA LYS A 137 -6.19 -13.27 14.26
C LYS A 137 -5.61 -13.54 12.87
N ASP A 138 -4.51 -14.30 12.82
CA ASP A 138 -3.82 -14.74 11.61
C ASP A 138 -3.17 -13.58 10.80
N THR A 139 -2.88 -12.44 11.45
CA THR A 139 -2.25 -11.29 10.82
C THR A 139 -0.89 -10.95 11.43
N ASN A 140 0.05 -10.54 10.57
CA ASN A 140 1.26 -9.83 10.97
C ASN A 140 1.16 -8.41 10.41
N LEU A 141 1.10 -7.41 11.29
CA LEU A 141 1.22 -6.00 10.93
C LEU A 141 2.67 -5.56 11.14
N ARG A 142 3.31 -5.11 10.08
CA ARG A 142 4.61 -4.42 10.13
C ARG A 142 4.40 -2.93 9.98
N VAL A 143 4.97 -2.14 10.88
CA VAL A 143 4.92 -0.67 10.81
C VAL A 143 6.34 -0.11 10.69
N ALA A 144 6.53 0.77 9.71
CA ALA A 144 7.69 1.62 9.60
C ALA A 144 7.22 3.07 9.80
N ASP A 145 7.40 3.57 11.01
CA ASP A 145 7.24 4.98 11.36
C ASP A 145 8.58 5.66 11.11
N CYS A 146 8.63 6.44 10.03
CA CYS A 146 9.88 6.94 9.47
C CYS A 146 10.26 8.33 10.01
N SER A 147 9.34 9.01 10.70
CA SER A 147 9.61 10.29 11.34
C SER A 147 8.61 10.53 12.47
N PRO A 148 9.06 10.52 13.74
CA PRO A 148 8.19 10.87 14.87
C PRO A 148 7.61 12.29 14.79
N ALA A 149 8.19 13.16 13.97
CA ALA A 149 7.75 14.54 13.76
C ALA A 149 6.76 14.68 12.58
N ASP A 150 6.59 13.66 11.75
CA ASP A 150 5.70 13.68 10.59
C ASP A 150 4.87 12.39 10.56
N ILE A 151 3.62 12.49 11.04
CA ILE A 151 2.67 11.36 11.08
C ILE A 151 2.37 10.79 9.69
N HIS A 152 2.58 11.56 8.62
CA HIS A 152 2.39 11.10 7.24
C HIS A 152 3.51 10.18 6.78
N SER A 153 4.64 10.19 7.48
CA SER A 153 5.85 9.44 7.16
C SER A 153 5.75 7.99 7.64
N VAL A 154 4.77 7.25 7.11
CA VAL A 154 4.41 5.93 7.60
C VAL A 154 4.21 4.92 6.46
N MET A 155 4.68 3.70 6.68
CA MET A 155 4.35 2.52 5.89
C MET A 155 3.83 1.42 6.80
N GLN A 156 2.58 0.99 6.59
CA GLN A 156 1.97 -0.14 7.31
C GLN A 156 1.74 -1.32 6.36
N GLY A 157 2.09 -2.54 6.78
CA GLY A 157 1.96 -3.74 5.97
C GLY A 157 1.31 -4.89 6.73
N PHE A 158 0.09 -5.23 6.35
CA PHE A 158 -0.63 -6.41 6.82
C PHE A 158 -0.32 -7.62 5.95
N THR A 159 0.29 -8.64 6.53
CA THR A 159 0.42 -9.98 5.95
C THR A 159 -0.58 -10.91 6.62
N ILE A 160 -1.41 -11.58 5.83
CA ILE A 160 -2.56 -12.34 6.34
C ILE A 160 -2.38 -13.82 5.98
N VAL A 161 -2.26 -14.67 6.99
CA VAL A 161 -2.08 -16.12 6.83
C VAL A 161 -3.38 -16.73 6.30
N GLY A 162 -3.28 -17.60 5.29
CA GLY A 162 -4.42 -18.34 4.73
C GLY A 162 -5.34 -17.53 3.80
N LEU A 163 -5.16 -16.21 3.70
CA LEU A 163 -5.91 -15.39 2.76
C LEU A 163 -5.32 -15.53 1.35
N GLY A 164 -6.18 -15.79 0.36
CA GLY A 164 -5.85 -15.82 -1.06
C GLY A 164 -5.87 -14.44 -1.71
N HIS A 165 -6.20 -14.38 -3.00
CA HIS A 165 -6.27 -13.15 -3.79
C HIS A 165 -7.49 -12.28 -3.48
N SER A 166 -7.63 -11.83 -2.23
CA SER A 166 -8.89 -11.28 -1.70
C SER A 166 -8.73 -9.93 -1.00
N TRP A 167 -9.84 -9.20 -0.93
CA TRP A 167 -10.00 -8.14 0.05
C TRP A 167 -10.24 -8.76 1.45
N PRO A 168 -9.54 -8.31 2.52
CA PRO A 168 -9.81 -8.83 3.86
C PRO A 168 -11.21 -8.42 4.35
N THR A 169 -12.13 -9.38 4.42
CA THR A 169 -13.49 -9.20 4.90
C THR A 169 -13.99 -10.44 5.64
N THR A 170 -14.93 -10.25 6.57
CA THR A 170 -15.55 -11.32 7.36
C THR A 170 -16.57 -12.13 6.58
N THR A 171 -17.15 -11.57 5.51
CA THR A 171 -18.20 -12.24 4.73
C THR A 171 -17.66 -13.00 3.51
N GLY A 172 -16.39 -12.76 3.15
CA GLY A 172 -15.65 -13.46 2.10
C GLY A 172 -16.06 -13.07 0.68
N VAL A 173 -15.09 -12.77 -0.16
CA VAL A 173 -15.22 -12.63 -1.63
C VAL A 173 -13.91 -13.09 -2.27
N ASP A 174 -13.93 -13.63 -3.49
CA ASP A 174 -12.74 -13.81 -4.36
C ASP A 174 -11.41 -14.26 -3.70
N GLY A 175 -11.40 -15.29 -2.86
CA GLY A 175 -10.14 -15.86 -2.33
C GLY A 175 -10.02 -15.97 -0.81
N GLY A 176 -11.11 -15.72 -0.07
CA GLY A 176 -11.22 -16.15 1.33
C GLY A 176 -11.86 -15.13 2.25
N THR A 177 -11.99 -15.52 3.52
CA THR A 177 -12.48 -14.68 4.62
C THR A 177 -11.35 -14.40 5.61
N THR A 178 -11.43 -13.26 6.30
CA THR A 178 -10.57 -12.93 7.43
C THR A 178 -11.38 -12.79 8.71
N SER A 179 -10.69 -12.75 9.85
CA SER A 179 -11.29 -12.52 11.17
C SER A 179 -11.81 -11.08 11.38
N PHE A 180 -11.49 -10.17 10.46
CA PHE A 180 -11.79 -8.75 10.52
C PHE A 180 -12.14 -8.21 9.13
N ASN A 181 -12.76 -7.02 9.08
CA ASN A 181 -12.99 -6.27 7.84
C ASN A 181 -11.98 -5.14 7.75
N ALA A 182 -11.03 -5.22 6.80
CA ALA A 182 -9.97 -4.22 6.67
C ALA A 182 -10.50 -2.82 6.39
N THR A 183 -11.62 -2.68 5.68
CA THR A 183 -12.18 -1.37 5.33
C THR A 183 -12.52 -0.58 6.59
N SER A 184 -13.33 -1.17 7.47
CA SER A 184 -13.81 -0.47 8.68
C SER A 184 -12.82 -0.52 9.83
N ALA A 185 -12.02 -1.58 9.93
CA ALA A 185 -11.11 -1.75 11.07
C ALA A 185 -9.78 -1.01 10.88
N GLU A 186 -9.29 -0.84 9.65
CA GLU A 186 -7.92 -0.39 9.40
C GLU A 186 -7.83 0.73 8.33
N ILE A 187 -8.42 0.54 7.15
CA ILE A 187 -8.24 1.46 6.00
C ILE A 187 -8.88 2.82 6.28
N VAL A 188 -10.15 2.87 6.69
CA VAL A 188 -10.82 4.15 7.01
C VAL A 188 -10.15 4.84 8.21
N PRO A 189 -9.87 4.16 9.34
CA PRO A 189 -9.11 4.77 10.43
C PRO A 189 -7.72 5.29 10.04
N PHE A 190 -7.00 4.58 9.16
CA PHE A 190 -5.72 5.04 8.62
C PHE A 190 -5.91 6.31 7.78
N PHE A 191 -6.90 6.34 6.91
CA PHE A 191 -7.22 7.54 6.12
C PHE A 191 -7.58 8.74 6.98
N ASP A 192 -8.39 8.56 8.02
CA ASP A 192 -8.80 9.65 8.92
C ASP A 192 -7.62 10.32 9.64
N GLN A 193 -6.48 9.65 9.78
CA GLN A 193 -5.26 10.18 10.39
C GLN A 193 -4.38 10.98 9.43
N HIS A 194 -4.70 11.01 8.14
CA HIS A 194 -3.88 11.65 7.12
C HIS A 194 -4.67 12.64 6.28
N TRP A 195 -4.08 13.80 6.02
CA TRP A 195 -4.66 14.87 5.22
C TRP A 195 -3.54 15.59 4.45
N LEU A 196 -3.91 16.38 3.45
CA LEU A 196 -3.02 17.31 2.79
C LEU A 196 -3.11 18.69 3.44
N GLU A 197 -1.96 19.24 3.81
CA GLU A 197 -1.84 20.64 4.18
C GLU A 197 -1.82 21.48 2.90
N HIS A 198 -2.89 22.21 2.63
CA HIS A 198 -2.93 23.18 1.54
C HIS A 198 -2.35 24.51 2.04
N VAL A 199 -1.32 25.02 1.35
CA VAL A 199 -0.70 26.34 1.61
C VAL A 199 -1.43 27.42 0.84
#